data_AF-A0A087U012-F1
#
_entry.id   AF-A0A087U012-F1
#
_cell.length_a   1.000
_cell.length_b   1.000
_cell.length_c   1.000
_cell.angle_alpha   90.00
_cell.angle_beta   90.00
_cell.angle_gamma   90.00
#
_symmetry.space_group_name_H-M   'P 1'
#
loop_
_entity.id
_entity.type
_entity.pdbx_description
1 polymer ?
#
loop_
_entity_poly.entity_id
_entity_poly.type
_entity_poly.pdbx_seq_one_letter_code
_entity_poly.pdbx_strand_id
1 'polypeptide(L)'
;MSDLTENILSNKLRTTLKRIRENLMSEEEAAETFDTRNKDKIPPPTLSSAVNLKKVEDLYGLAERVAAAESLVFLAEQFELLHPHLELLIPSTKRAFLQQFCSQTVSQASELRRPIYMAVAARTIDYEQVVTLMAAVKWDINEIMSQHSSYVDILLRELQVFSMRLSEVSKKVPIPKEAYDLLWEHCIKLANHSFIEGFSQAKKCTNGGRALMQLDYQQFLSKIERLTDLQPVPGKEHVESYIKAYYMLEPNLEQWIRSHR
;
A
#
# COMPACT_ATOMS: atom_id res chain seq x y z
N MET A 1 0.05 9.75 9.82
CA MET A 1 -0.75 9.18 8.72
C MET A 1 -0.60 9.94 7.39
N SER A 2 -0.47 11.28 7.39
CA SER A 2 -0.28 12.13 6.19
C SER A 2 0.86 11.64 5.27
N ASP A 3 2.06 11.43 5.83
CA ASP A 3 3.27 11.09 5.08
C ASP A 3 3.20 9.72 4.37
N LEU A 4 2.43 8.76 4.91
CA LEU A 4 2.29 7.42 4.30
C LEU A 4 1.42 7.41 3.05
N THR A 5 0.47 8.35 2.98
CA THR A 5 -0.43 8.54 1.84
C THR A 5 0.13 9.50 0.79
N GLU A 6 1.06 10.37 1.16
CA GLU A 6 1.52 11.47 0.30
C GLU A 6 2.31 11.01 -0.94
N ASN A 7 2.84 9.79 -0.97
CA ASN A 7 3.68 9.29 -2.08
C ASN A 7 3.28 7.92 -2.67
N ILE A 8 2.01 7.52 -2.59
CA ILE A 8 1.59 6.22 -3.15
C ILE A 8 1.62 6.22 -4.69
N LEU A 9 1.42 7.37 -5.33
CA LEU A 9 1.44 7.50 -6.79
C LEU A 9 2.82 7.92 -7.28
N SER A 10 3.42 7.13 -8.17
CA SER A 10 4.63 7.51 -8.89
C SER A 10 4.42 8.78 -9.73
N ASN A 11 5.47 9.56 -9.93
CA ASN A 11 5.40 10.77 -10.76
C ASN A 11 4.88 10.49 -12.18
N LYS A 12 5.23 9.31 -12.73
CA LYS A 12 4.73 8.85 -14.02
C LYS A 12 3.23 8.63 -13.98
N LEU A 13 2.73 7.87 -13.00
CA LEU A 13 1.29 7.62 -12.85
C LEU A 13 0.49 8.90 -12.62
N ARG A 14 0.98 9.84 -11.78
CA ARG A 14 0.36 11.16 -11.60
C ARG A 14 0.24 11.93 -12.91
N THR A 15 1.31 11.95 -13.69
CA THR A 15 1.34 12.62 -15.00
C THR A 15 0.37 11.97 -15.98
N THR A 16 0.31 10.64 -16.02
CA THR A 16 -0.60 9.88 -16.87
C THR A 16 -2.07 10.14 -16.50
N LEU A 17 -2.42 10.09 -15.22
CA LEU A 17 -3.78 10.39 -14.74
C LEU A 17 -4.19 11.83 -15.02
N LYS A 18 -3.27 12.78 -14.83
CA LYS A 18 -3.50 14.20 -15.18
C LYS A 18 -3.80 14.36 -16.66
N ARG A 19 -3.00 13.73 -17.53
CA ARG A 19 -3.22 13.75 -18.99
C ARG A 19 -4.54 13.11 -19.40
N ILE A 20 -4.91 11.98 -18.80
CA ILE A 20 -6.21 11.33 -19.04
C ILE A 20 -7.34 12.31 -18.69
N ARG A 21 -7.24 12.98 -17.54
CA ARG A 21 -8.23 13.97 -17.10
C ARG A 21 -8.37 15.13 -18.07
N GLU A 22 -7.26 15.74 -18.44
CA GLU A 22 -7.25 16.93 -19.31
C GLU A 22 -7.75 16.63 -20.73
N ASN A 23 -7.41 15.45 -21.26
CA ASN A 23 -7.71 15.10 -22.65
C ASN A 23 -9.07 14.41 -22.83
N LEU A 24 -9.48 13.55 -21.88
CA LEU A 24 -10.65 12.69 -22.04
C LEU A 24 -11.85 13.13 -21.21
N MET A 25 -11.67 13.93 -20.15
CA MET A 25 -12.76 14.24 -19.22
C MET A 25 -13.29 15.66 -19.44
N SER A 26 -14.62 15.80 -19.43
CA SER A 26 -15.31 17.09 -19.43
C SER A 26 -15.29 17.71 -18.03
N GLU A 27 -15.05 19.02 -17.95
CA GLU A 27 -15.21 19.79 -16.71
C GLU A 27 -16.70 20.10 -16.53
N GLU A 28 -17.39 19.25 -15.75
CA GLU A 28 -18.77 19.42 -15.27
C GLU A 28 -19.88 19.42 -16.35
N GLU A 29 -21.11 19.21 -15.90
CA GLU A 29 -22.32 19.05 -16.72
C GLU A 29 -22.50 20.26 -17.65
N ALA A 30 -21.95 20.18 -18.86
CA ALA A 30 -22.13 21.22 -19.85
C ALA A 30 -23.61 21.28 -20.21
N ALA A 31 -24.31 22.24 -19.61
CA ALA A 31 -25.56 22.78 -20.08
C ALA A 31 -25.44 22.97 -21.59
N GLU A 32 -26.45 22.48 -22.31
CA GLU A 32 -26.58 22.33 -23.77
C GLU A 32 -25.95 23.48 -24.58
N THR A 33 -24.63 23.47 -24.70
CA THR A 33 -23.87 24.39 -25.54
C THR A 33 -23.03 23.52 -26.46
N PHE A 34 -23.40 23.54 -27.73
CA PHE A 34 -22.73 22.82 -28.81
C PHE A 34 -21.33 23.41 -29.06
N ASP A 35 -20.41 23.23 -28.11
CA ASP A 35 -18.99 23.51 -28.34
C ASP A 35 -18.36 22.32 -29.06
N THR A 36 -18.04 22.52 -30.34
CA THR A 36 -17.45 21.50 -31.22
C THR A 36 -16.09 21.00 -30.74
N ARG A 37 -15.44 21.70 -29.78
CA ARG A 37 -14.14 21.32 -29.20
C ARG A 37 -14.20 20.18 -28.18
N ASN A 38 -15.37 19.89 -27.61
CA ASN A 38 -15.54 18.89 -26.54
C ASN A 38 -16.29 17.63 -26.98
N LYS A 39 -16.50 17.41 -28.29
CA LYS A 39 -17.34 16.31 -28.79
C LYS A 39 -16.90 14.91 -28.37
N ASP A 40 -15.61 14.71 -28.14
CA ASP A 40 -15.05 13.39 -27.80
C ASP A 40 -14.74 13.23 -26.31
N LYS A 41 -15.04 14.23 -25.48
CA LYS A 41 -14.83 14.16 -24.02
C LYS A 41 -16.00 13.46 -23.33
N ILE A 42 -15.68 12.64 -22.34
CA ILE A 42 -16.65 11.88 -21.54
C ILE A 42 -16.83 12.51 -20.15
N PRO A 43 -18.01 12.35 -19.53
CA PRO A 43 -18.22 12.77 -18.15
C PRO A 43 -17.28 12.01 -17.19
N PRO A 44 -16.95 12.61 -16.03
CA PRO A 44 -16.10 11.95 -15.05
C PRO A 44 -16.74 10.65 -14.53
N PRO A 45 -15.94 9.59 -14.27
CA PRO A 45 -16.47 8.36 -13.73
C PRO A 45 -16.99 8.60 -12.31
N THR A 46 -18.19 8.08 -12.04
CA THR A 46 -18.83 8.13 -10.72
C THR A 46 -18.96 6.73 -10.15
N LEU A 47 -18.80 6.61 -8.83
CA LEU A 47 -18.95 5.33 -8.15
C LEU A 47 -20.43 4.93 -8.13
N SER A 48 -20.74 3.70 -8.54
CA SER A 48 -22.10 3.16 -8.43
C SER A 48 -22.58 3.16 -6.99
N SER A 49 -23.84 3.55 -6.77
CA SER A 49 -24.49 3.53 -5.46
C SER A 49 -24.60 2.13 -4.84
N ALA A 50 -24.46 1.08 -5.66
CA ALA A 50 -24.42 -0.30 -5.19
C ALA A 50 -23.11 -0.67 -4.47
N VAL A 51 -22.03 0.10 -4.66
CA VAL A 51 -20.71 -0.21 -4.09
C VAL A 51 -20.55 0.41 -2.71
N ASN A 52 -20.32 -0.42 -1.69
CA ASN A 52 -20.11 0.03 -0.32
C ASN A 52 -18.63 -0.05 0.11
N LEU A 53 -17.92 1.08 0.03
CA LEU A 53 -16.52 1.19 0.43
C LEU A 53 -16.29 1.41 1.94
N LYS A 54 -17.34 1.32 2.77
CA LYS A 54 -17.29 1.55 4.22
C LYS A 54 -17.41 0.26 5.04
N LYS A 55 -17.89 -0.83 4.44
CA LYS A 55 -18.13 -2.08 5.17
C LYS A 55 -16.82 -2.79 5.46
N VAL A 56 -16.49 -2.86 6.75
CA VAL A 56 -15.23 -3.43 7.27
C VAL A 56 -15.13 -4.93 7.01
N GLU A 57 -16.25 -5.67 7.08
CA GLU A 57 -16.30 -7.12 6.84
C GLU A 57 -15.91 -7.51 5.42
N ASP A 58 -16.25 -6.66 4.44
CA ASP A 58 -15.92 -6.85 3.01
C ASP A 58 -14.63 -6.14 2.62
N LEU A 59 -13.78 -5.81 3.61
CA LEU A 59 -12.51 -5.12 3.44
C LEU A 59 -12.65 -3.83 2.60
N TYR A 60 -13.67 -3.03 2.91
CA TYR A 60 -13.89 -1.72 2.28
C TYR A 60 -14.11 -1.80 0.76
N GLY A 61 -14.87 -2.81 0.33
CA GLY A 61 -15.18 -3.09 -1.08
C GLY A 61 -14.01 -3.69 -1.83
N LEU A 62 -13.28 -4.62 -1.19
CA LEU A 62 -12.11 -5.23 -1.82
C LEU A 62 -12.48 -5.99 -3.10
N ALA A 63 -13.66 -6.63 -3.14
CA ALA A 63 -14.09 -7.38 -4.31
C ALA A 63 -14.21 -6.47 -5.55
N GLU A 64 -14.84 -5.31 -5.39
CA GLU A 64 -15.01 -4.33 -6.45
C GLU A 64 -13.68 -3.68 -6.84
N ARG A 65 -12.78 -3.47 -5.87
CA ARG A 65 -11.42 -2.97 -6.12
C ARG A 65 -10.59 -3.94 -6.94
N VAL A 66 -10.64 -5.24 -6.62
CA VAL A 66 -9.98 -6.30 -7.39
C VAL A 66 -10.56 -6.35 -8.80
N ALA A 67 -11.90 -6.39 -8.92
CA ALA A 67 -12.55 -6.38 -10.23
C ALA A 67 -12.10 -5.17 -11.08
N ALA A 68 -12.06 -3.97 -10.50
CA ALA A 68 -11.63 -2.76 -11.20
C ALA A 68 -10.14 -2.78 -11.60
N ALA A 69 -9.25 -3.09 -10.66
CA ALA A 69 -7.81 -3.08 -10.91
C ALA A 69 -7.40 -4.17 -11.90
N GLU A 70 -7.85 -5.41 -11.68
CA GLU A 70 -7.42 -6.54 -12.49
C GLU A 70 -8.07 -6.54 -13.88
N SER A 71 -9.29 -5.99 -14.03
CA SER A 71 -9.87 -5.78 -15.36
C SER A 71 -9.06 -4.75 -16.16
N LEU A 72 -8.60 -3.67 -15.53
CA LEU A 72 -7.78 -2.67 -16.20
C LEU A 72 -6.41 -3.21 -16.60
N VAL A 73 -5.77 -3.98 -15.73
CA VAL A 73 -4.48 -4.62 -16.05
C VAL A 73 -4.64 -5.63 -17.17
N PHE A 74 -5.68 -6.46 -17.12
CA PHE A 74 -5.99 -7.39 -18.21
C PHE A 74 -6.20 -6.66 -19.54
N LEU A 75 -6.99 -5.58 -19.56
CA LEU A 75 -7.19 -4.79 -20.79
C LEU A 75 -5.87 -4.21 -21.32
N ALA A 76 -4.98 -3.77 -20.44
CA ALA A 76 -3.66 -3.29 -20.83
C ALA A 76 -2.81 -4.40 -21.46
N GLU A 77 -2.80 -5.59 -20.87
CA GLU A 77 -2.11 -6.77 -21.42
C GLU A 77 -2.67 -7.17 -22.79
N GLN A 78 -4.00 -7.19 -22.94
CA GLN A 78 -4.63 -7.45 -24.24
C GLN A 78 -4.24 -6.39 -25.27
N PHE A 79 -4.14 -5.12 -24.86
CA PHE A 79 -3.72 -4.05 -25.75
C PHE A 79 -2.27 -4.22 -26.22
N GLU A 80 -1.35 -4.57 -25.32
CA GLU A 80 0.04 -4.86 -25.68
C GLU A 80 0.16 -6.05 -26.64
N LEU A 81 -0.65 -7.11 -26.46
CA LEU A 81 -0.71 -8.23 -27.41
C LEU A 81 -1.21 -7.81 -28.80
N LEU A 82 -2.16 -6.88 -28.86
CA LEU A 82 -2.72 -6.37 -30.10
C LEU A 82 -1.84 -5.31 -30.77
N HIS A 83 -0.91 -4.69 -30.04
CA HIS A 83 -0.11 -3.55 -30.49
C HIS A 83 0.57 -3.77 -31.86
N PRO A 84 1.25 -4.89 -32.16
CA PRO A 84 1.87 -5.10 -33.48
C PRO A 84 0.86 -5.13 -34.63
N HIS A 85 -0.35 -5.65 -34.39
CA HIS A 85 -1.41 -5.69 -35.39
C HIS A 85 -1.98 -4.29 -35.63
N LEU A 86 -2.16 -3.51 -34.56
CA LEU A 86 -2.62 -2.12 -34.65
C LEU A 86 -1.64 -1.24 -35.44
N GLU A 87 -0.32 -1.45 -35.31
CA GLU A 87 0.68 -0.72 -36.09
C GLU A 87 0.61 -0.94 -37.59
N LEU A 88 0.17 -2.14 -38.01
CA LEU A 88 -0.03 -2.50 -39.42
C LEU A 88 -1.32 -1.90 -39.99
N LEU A 89 -2.37 -1.76 -39.17
CA LEU A 89 -3.69 -1.29 -39.60
C LEU A 89 -3.82 0.24 -39.54
N ILE A 90 -3.10 0.91 -38.65
CA ILE A 90 -3.21 2.36 -38.45
C ILE A 90 -2.42 3.14 -39.52
N PRO A 91 -2.90 4.32 -39.98
CA PRO A 91 -2.13 5.19 -40.86
C PRO A 91 -0.74 5.51 -40.30
N SER A 92 0.27 5.57 -41.19
CA SER A 92 1.66 5.83 -40.81
C SER A 92 1.84 7.12 -39.99
N THR A 93 1.04 8.15 -40.27
CA THR A 93 1.02 9.44 -39.55
C THR A 93 0.58 9.34 -38.09
N LYS A 94 -0.06 8.22 -37.67
CA LYS A 94 -0.57 8.00 -36.32
C LYS A 94 0.23 6.97 -35.52
N ARG A 95 1.24 6.32 -36.11
CA ARG A 95 2.07 5.31 -35.42
C ARG A 95 2.78 5.86 -34.19
N ALA A 96 3.35 7.07 -34.30
CA ALA A 96 4.01 7.72 -33.16
C ALA A 96 3.04 7.94 -31.98
N PHE A 97 1.77 8.27 -32.25
CA PHE A 97 0.75 8.44 -31.22
C PHE A 97 0.42 7.10 -30.54
N LEU A 98 0.24 6.03 -31.31
CA LEU A 98 -0.01 4.69 -30.76
C LEU A 98 1.15 4.24 -29.85
N GLN A 99 2.39 4.38 -30.32
CA GLN A 99 3.58 4.05 -29.54
C GLN A 99 3.66 4.88 -28.24
N GLN A 100 3.34 6.17 -28.30
CA GLN A 100 3.27 7.03 -27.13
C GLN A 100 2.17 6.58 -26.16
N PHE A 101 0.99 6.21 -26.66
CA PHE A 101 -0.12 5.72 -25.86
C PHE A 101 0.25 4.42 -25.11
N CYS A 102 0.84 3.44 -25.79
CA CYS A 102 1.30 2.20 -25.15
C CYS A 102 2.35 2.50 -24.07
N SER A 103 3.41 3.21 -24.44
CA SER A 103 4.54 3.47 -23.55
C SER A 103 4.23 4.37 -22.36
N GLN A 104 3.25 5.28 -22.45
CA GLN A 104 2.97 6.27 -21.40
C GLN A 104 1.63 6.05 -20.68
N THR A 105 0.66 5.34 -21.28
CA THR A 105 -0.65 5.08 -20.68
C THR A 105 -0.81 3.61 -20.31
N VAL A 106 -0.71 2.72 -21.30
CA VAL A 106 -0.98 1.28 -21.12
C VAL A 106 0.02 0.68 -20.13
N SER A 107 1.30 1.02 -20.28
CA SER A 107 2.37 0.58 -19.37
C SER A 107 2.17 0.98 -17.91
N GLN A 108 1.31 1.96 -17.62
CA GLN A 108 1.06 2.45 -16.26
C GLN A 108 -0.14 1.78 -15.59
N ALA A 109 -0.87 0.90 -16.29
CA ALA A 109 -2.07 0.25 -15.76
C ALA A 109 -1.78 -0.58 -14.49
N SER A 110 -0.71 -1.37 -14.49
CA SER A 110 -0.33 -2.22 -13.36
C SER A 110 0.09 -1.43 -12.11
N GLU A 111 0.62 -0.22 -12.28
CA GLU A 111 1.00 0.67 -11.18
C GLU A 111 -0.22 1.10 -10.33
N LEU A 112 -1.44 1.03 -10.86
CA LEU A 112 -2.67 1.34 -10.12
C LEU A 112 -3.00 0.32 -9.03
N ARG A 113 -2.47 -0.91 -9.09
CA ARG A 113 -2.68 -1.90 -8.03
C ARG A 113 -2.26 -1.35 -6.66
N ARG A 114 -1.10 -0.69 -6.58
CA ARG A 114 -0.53 -0.14 -5.34
C ARG A 114 -1.50 0.82 -4.62
N PRO A 115 -1.92 1.95 -5.22
CA PRO A 115 -2.87 2.87 -4.57
C PRO A 115 -4.24 2.25 -4.29
N ILE A 116 -4.74 1.37 -5.17
CA ILE A 116 -6.06 0.76 -5.01
C ILE A 116 -6.08 -0.18 -3.80
N TYR A 117 -5.07 -1.03 -3.63
CA TYR A 117 -4.98 -1.99 -2.54
C TYR A 117 -4.46 -1.35 -1.24
N MET A 118 -3.62 -0.31 -1.32
CA MET A 118 -3.23 0.49 -0.15
C MET A 118 -4.44 1.11 0.57
N ALA A 119 -5.48 1.51 -0.17
CA ALA A 119 -6.71 2.06 0.43
C ALA A 119 -7.47 1.05 1.32
N VAL A 120 -7.25 -0.26 1.13
CA VAL A 120 -7.77 -1.32 1.99
C VAL A 120 -6.81 -1.55 3.16
N ALA A 121 -5.53 -1.76 2.86
CA ALA A 121 -4.50 -2.06 3.86
C ALA A 121 -4.35 -0.96 4.92
N ALA A 122 -4.44 0.31 4.53
CA ALA A 122 -4.35 1.47 5.43
C ALA A 122 -5.42 1.50 6.53
N ARG A 123 -6.46 0.68 6.41
CA ARG A 123 -7.56 0.56 7.38
C ARG A 123 -7.60 -0.80 8.07
N THR A 124 -6.57 -1.61 7.86
CA THR A 124 -6.44 -2.94 8.48
C THR A 124 -5.99 -2.84 9.93
N ILE A 125 -5.07 -1.91 10.21
CA ILE A 125 -4.44 -1.72 11.52
C ILE A 125 -4.86 -0.35 12.06
N ASP A 126 -5.32 -0.31 13.33
CA ASP A 126 -5.51 0.95 14.05
C ASP A 126 -4.15 1.49 14.52
N TYR A 127 -3.50 2.24 13.63
CA TYR A 127 -2.19 2.84 13.87
C TYR A 127 -2.16 3.69 15.14
N GLU A 128 -3.17 4.52 15.37
CA GLU A 128 -3.21 5.44 16.51
C GLU A 128 -3.35 4.67 17.82
N GLN A 129 -4.18 3.63 17.85
CA GLN A 129 -4.30 2.75 19.00
C GLN A 129 -2.98 2.05 19.30
N VAL A 130 -2.32 1.46 18.30
CA VAL A 130 -1.06 0.74 18.48
C VAL A 130 0.03 1.66 19.04
N VAL A 131 0.21 2.84 18.47
CA VAL A 131 1.19 3.82 18.96
C VAL A 131 0.86 4.27 20.38
N THR A 132 -0.42 4.48 20.70
CA THR A 132 -0.87 4.81 22.07
C THR A 132 -0.52 3.70 23.07
N LEU A 133 -0.70 2.44 22.70
CA LEU A 133 -0.34 1.30 23.54
C LEU A 133 1.17 1.19 23.74
N MET A 134 1.96 1.44 22.69
CA MET A 134 3.42 1.46 22.77
C MET A 134 3.93 2.60 23.66
N ALA A 135 3.29 3.76 23.63
CA ALA A 135 3.64 4.88 24.50
C ALA A 135 3.42 4.58 26.01
N ALA A 136 2.53 3.65 26.33
CA ALA A 136 2.30 3.19 27.71
C ALA A 136 3.33 2.14 28.19
N VAL A 137 4.15 1.58 27.29
CA VAL A 137 5.18 0.60 27.64
C VAL A 137 6.36 1.29 28.34
N LYS A 138 6.82 0.70 29.45
CA LYS A 138 8.02 1.17 30.16
C LYS A 138 9.28 0.59 29.51
N TRP A 139 10.05 1.44 28.86
CA TRP A 139 11.31 1.09 28.21
C TRP A 139 12.54 1.23 29.15
N ASP A 140 12.35 1.73 30.37
CA ASP A 140 13.38 1.93 31.40
C ASP A 140 13.38 0.82 32.47
N ILE A 141 13.30 -0.44 32.01
CA ILE A 141 13.29 -1.63 32.85
C ILE A 141 14.70 -2.18 33.14
N ASN A 142 14.98 -2.47 34.40
CA ASN A 142 16.28 -2.99 34.83
C ASN A 142 16.42 -4.51 34.61
N GLU A 143 15.31 -5.23 34.55
CA GLU A 143 15.27 -6.68 34.37
C GLU A 143 14.94 -7.04 32.91
N ILE A 144 15.46 -8.18 32.46
CA ILE A 144 15.13 -8.73 31.15
C ILE A 144 13.77 -9.41 31.25
N MET A 145 12.81 -8.93 30.48
CA MET A 145 11.46 -9.51 30.40
C MET A 145 11.47 -10.81 29.58
N SER A 146 10.65 -11.77 30.00
CA SER A 146 10.42 -13.04 29.27
C SER A 146 9.18 -13.03 28.39
N GLN A 147 8.32 -12.01 28.53
CA GLN A 147 7.08 -11.86 27.79
C GLN A 147 7.13 -10.59 26.93
N HIS A 148 6.51 -10.67 25.75
CA HIS A 148 6.33 -9.55 24.86
C HIS A 148 5.20 -8.63 25.33
N SER A 149 5.20 -7.40 24.84
CA SER A 149 4.21 -6.37 25.11
C SER A 149 2.86 -6.67 24.45
N SER A 150 1.77 -6.34 25.13
CA SER A 150 0.40 -6.64 24.70
C SER A 150 -0.01 -6.03 23.34
N TYR A 151 0.59 -4.91 22.93
CA TYR A 151 0.32 -4.30 21.63
C TYR A 151 0.68 -5.22 20.45
N VAL A 152 1.65 -6.12 20.64
CA VAL A 152 2.06 -7.11 19.62
C VAL A 152 0.91 -8.08 19.35
N ASP A 153 0.21 -8.55 20.38
CA ASP A 153 -0.94 -9.43 20.20
C ASP A 153 -2.13 -8.71 19.55
N ILE A 154 -2.29 -7.41 19.80
CA ILE A 154 -3.32 -6.58 19.14
C ILE A 154 -3.03 -6.47 17.64
N LEU A 155 -1.80 -6.09 17.26
CA LEU A 155 -1.37 -6.05 15.86
C LEU A 155 -1.59 -7.38 15.14
N LEU A 156 -1.19 -8.48 15.78
CA LEU A 156 -1.35 -9.82 15.22
C LEU A 156 -2.81 -10.21 15.08
N ARG A 157 -3.66 -9.84 16.03
CA ARG A 157 -5.10 -10.09 15.96
C ARG A 157 -5.73 -9.34 14.79
N GLU A 158 -5.36 -8.09 14.55
CA GLU A 158 -5.84 -7.31 13.40
C GLU A 158 -5.44 -7.98 12.07
N LEU A 159 -4.19 -8.43 11.95
CA LEU A 159 -3.69 -9.14 10.77
C LEU A 159 -4.36 -10.52 10.58
N GLN A 160 -4.69 -11.22 11.67
CA GLN A 160 -5.48 -12.45 11.61
C GLN A 160 -6.91 -12.20 11.12
N VAL A 161 -7.57 -11.16 11.64
CA VAL A 161 -8.92 -10.77 11.19
C VAL A 161 -8.89 -10.35 9.72
N PHE A 162 -7.86 -9.63 9.30
CA PHE A 162 -7.63 -9.31 7.90
C PHE A 162 -7.49 -10.56 7.04
N SER A 163 -6.64 -11.52 7.43
CA SER A 163 -6.47 -12.80 6.73
C SER A 163 -7.80 -13.55 6.57
N MET A 164 -8.59 -13.64 7.64
CA MET A 164 -9.91 -14.28 7.61
C MET A 164 -10.85 -13.59 6.61
N ARG A 165 -10.95 -12.26 6.66
CA ARG A 165 -11.81 -11.49 5.74
C ARG A 165 -11.31 -11.57 4.30
N LEU A 166 -10.00 -11.58 4.09
CA LEU A 166 -9.40 -11.73 2.76
C LEU A 166 -9.79 -13.09 2.16
N SER A 167 -9.81 -14.15 2.98
CA SER A 167 -10.31 -15.47 2.57
C SER A 167 -11.80 -15.47 2.26
N GLU A 168 -12.63 -14.71 2.97
CA GLU A 168 -14.06 -14.58 2.61
C GLU A 168 -14.27 -13.82 1.30
N VAL A 169 -13.46 -12.79 1.03
CA VAL A 169 -13.52 -12.05 -0.24
C VAL A 169 -13.05 -12.90 -1.40
N SER A 170 -12.01 -13.74 -1.22
CA SER A 170 -11.49 -14.61 -2.29
C SER A 170 -12.48 -15.69 -2.74
N LYS A 171 -13.50 -16.00 -1.93
CA LYS A 171 -14.64 -16.86 -2.33
C LYS A 171 -15.60 -16.15 -3.30
N LYS A 172 -15.64 -14.81 -3.30
CA LYS A 172 -16.54 -14.00 -4.12
C LYS A 172 -15.91 -13.61 -5.46
N VAL A 173 -14.63 -13.28 -5.45
CA VAL A 173 -13.86 -12.88 -6.63
C VAL A 173 -12.47 -13.54 -6.59
N PRO A 174 -11.94 -14.06 -7.71
CA PRO A 174 -10.57 -14.54 -7.75
C PRO A 174 -9.61 -13.37 -7.51
N ILE A 175 -8.74 -13.53 -6.51
CA ILE A 175 -7.69 -12.55 -6.19
C ILE A 175 -6.37 -13.11 -6.75
N PRO A 176 -5.77 -12.48 -7.78
CA PRO A 176 -4.47 -12.89 -8.29
C PRO A 176 -3.39 -12.84 -7.22
N LYS A 177 -2.35 -13.66 -7.38
CA LYS A 177 -1.25 -13.73 -6.40
C LYS A 177 -0.58 -12.37 -6.21
N GLU A 178 -0.41 -11.61 -7.28
CA GLU A 178 0.19 -10.28 -7.26
C GLU A 178 -0.63 -9.30 -6.39
N ALA A 179 -1.96 -9.38 -6.45
CA ALA A 179 -2.85 -8.57 -5.62
C ALA A 179 -2.82 -9.01 -4.15
N TYR A 180 -2.84 -10.33 -3.92
CA TYR A 180 -2.76 -10.93 -2.59
C TYR A 180 -1.45 -10.56 -1.88
N ASP A 181 -0.33 -10.74 -2.57
CA ASP A 181 1.02 -10.42 -2.09
C ASP A 181 1.14 -8.91 -1.79
N LEU A 182 0.62 -8.05 -2.67
CA LEU A 182 0.67 -6.60 -2.47
C LEU A 182 -0.18 -6.13 -1.27
N LEU A 183 -1.36 -6.71 -1.05
CA LEU A 183 -2.19 -6.42 0.11
C LEU A 183 -1.46 -6.76 1.42
N TRP A 184 -0.83 -7.94 1.48
CA TRP A 184 -0.02 -8.35 2.63
C TRP A 184 1.22 -7.47 2.81
N GLU A 185 1.92 -7.14 1.72
CA GLU A 185 3.07 -6.25 1.75
C GLU A 185 2.71 -4.90 2.38
N HIS A 186 1.58 -4.32 1.99
CA HIS A 186 1.09 -3.07 2.58
C HIS A 186 0.75 -3.20 4.07
N CYS A 187 0.01 -4.24 4.46
CA CYS A 187 -0.36 -4.44 5.87
C CYS A 187 0.87 -4.65 6.76
N ILE A 188 1.86 -5.42 6.30
CA ILE A 188 3.10 -5.67 7.05
C ILE A 188 3.93 -4.39 7.15
N LYS A 189 4.06 -3.62 6.07
CA LYS A 189 4.78 -2.33 6.11
C LYS A 189 4.13 -1.33 7.07
N LEU A 190 2.80 -1.29 7.14
CA LEU A 190 2.06 -0.47 8.10
C LEU A 190 2.32 -0.90 9.54
N ALA A 191 2.32 -2.21 9.82
CA ALA A 191 2.69 -2.74 11.13
C ALA A 191 4.13 -2.36 11.51
N ASN A 192 5.08 -2.58 10.60
CA ASN A 192 6.49 -2.25 10.79
C ASN A 192 6.71 -0.74 11.02
N HIS A 193 5.95 0.11 10.33
CA HIS A 193 5.99 1.55 10.59
C HIS A 193 5.47 1.89 12.00
N SER A 194 4.41 1.22 12.46
CA SER A 194 3.89 1.39 13.82
C SER A 194 4.94 1.04 14.88
N PHE A 195 5.73 -0.02 14.66
CA PHE A 195 6.86 -0.37 15.52
C PHE A 195 7.90 0.76 15.59
N ILE A 196 8.33 1.27 14.44
CA ILE A 196 9.35 2.33 14.39
C ILE A 196 8.85 3.59 15.07
N GLU A 197 7.62 4.02 14.75
CA GLU A 197 7.01 5.19 15.39
C GLU A 197 6.95 4.99 16.91
N GLY A 198 6.36 3.89 17.37
CA GLY A 198 6.18 3.65 18.80
C GLY A 198 7.52 3.53 19.55
N PHE A 199 8.53 2.90 18.96
CA PHE A 199 9.87 2.85 19.56
C PHE A 199 10.52 4.24 19.62
N SER A 200 10.34 5.06 18.57
CA SER A 200 10.92 6.41 18.52
C SER A 200 10.45 7.33 19.65
N GLN A 201 9.27 7.06 20.21
CA GLN A 201 8.70 7.82 21.32
C GLN A 201 9.32 7.46 22.68
N ALA A 202 10.14 6.42 22.76
CA ALA A 202 10.82 6.00 23.99
C ALA A 202 11.89 7.03 24.42
N LYS A 203 11.56 7.88 25.41
CA LYS A 203 12.48 8.90 25.94
C LYS A 203 13.73 8.34 26.62
N LYS A 204 13.59 7.19 27.27
CA LYS A 204 14.67 6.46 27.94
C LYS A 204 14.52 4.99 27.62
N CYS A 205 15.59 4.37 27.14
CA CYS A 205 15.59 2.96 26.78
C CYS A 205 16.85 2.28 27.35
N THR A 206 16.62 1.48 28.39
CA THR A 206 17.64 0.70 29.10
C THR A 206 18.01 -0.57 28.31
N ASN A 207 19.04 -1.30 28.74
CA ASN A 207 19.36 -2.60 28.12
C ASN A 207 18.20 -3.59 28.21
N GLY A 208 17.46 -3.62 29.34
CA GLY A 208 16.24 -4.41 29.46
C GLY A 208 15.16 -3.96 28.47
N GLY A 209 14.97 -2.65 28.30
CA GLY A 209 14.02 -2.09 27.34
C GLY A 209 14.35 -2.44 25.89
N ARG A 210 15.64 -2.38 25.51
CA ARG A 210 16.10 -2.78 24.17
C ARG A 210 15.90 -4.28 23.93
N ALA A 211 16.13 -5.11 24.96
CA ALA A 211 15.84 -6.53 24.90
C ALA A 211 14.34 -6.79 24.71
N LEU A 212 13.47 -6.01 25.38
CA LEU A 212 12.03 -6.07 25.20
C LEU A 212 11.61 -5.63 23.77
N MET A 213 12.15 -4.54 23.22
CA MET A 213 11.89 -4.14 21.82
C MET A 213 12.24 -5.26 20.84
N GLN A 214 13.38 -5.93 21.07
CA GLN A 214 13.80 -7.08 20.25
C GLN A 214 12.84 -8.27 20.41
N LEU A 215 12.44 -8.59 21.64
CA LEU A 215 11.51 -9.68 21.94
C LEU A 215 10.14 -9.43 21.29
N ASP A 216 9.61 -8.21 21.41
CA ASP A 216 8.33 -7.78 20.83
C ASP A 216 8.33 -7.98 19.32
N TYR A 217 9.40 -7.54 18.65
CA TYR A 217 9.51 -7.66 17.21
C TYR A 217 9.72 -9.10 16.73
N GLN A 218 10.53 -9.90 17.44
CA GLN A 218 10.70 -11.32 17.11
C GLN A 218 9.40 -12.10 17.28
N GLN A 219 8.61 -11.78 18.32
CA GLN A 219 7.30 -12.40 18.50
C GLN A 219 6.35 -12.06 17.35
N PHE A 220 6.34 -10.80 16.91
CA PHE A 220 5.59 -10.38 15.73
C PHE A 220 6.01 -11.16 14.47
N LEU A 221 7.32 -11.22 14.18
CA LEU A 221 7.88 -11.93 13.03
C LEU A 221 7.51 -13.41 13.00
N SER A 222 7.71 -14.12 14.11
CA SER A 222 7.44 -15.56 14.19
C SER A 222 5.98 -15.93 13.90
N LYS A 223 5.05 -15.03 14.22
CA LYS A 223 3.61 -15.23 13.99
C LYS A 223 3.17 -14.73 12.61
N ILE A 224 3.72 -13.62 12.09
CA ILE A 224 3.35 -13.12 10.76
C ILE A 224 3.82 -14.04 9.64
N GLU A 225 4.98 -14.69 9.79
CA GLU A 225 5.50 -15.70 8.87
C GLU A 225 4.58 -16.92 8.72
N ARG A 226 3.62 -17.12 9.64
CA ARG A 226 2.60 -18.17 9.55
C ARG A 226 1.30 -17.72 8.89
N LEU A 227 1.13 -16.42 8.66
CA LEU A 227 -0.08 -15.83 8.08
C LEU A 227 0.09 -15.47 6.60
N THR A 228 1.32 -15.36 6.12
CA THR A 228 1.66 -14.96 4.75
C THR A 228 2.88 -15.70 4.22
N ASP A 229 2.90 -15.96 2.91
CA ASP A 229 4.02 -16.61 2.23
C ASP A 229 5.09 -15.61 1.73
N LEU A 230 4.96 -14.32 2.07
CA LEU A 230 5.91 -13.29 1.64
C LEU A 230 7.28 -13.49 2.29
N GLN A 231 8.29 -13.70 1.44
CA GLN A 231 9.68 -13.85 1.86
C GLN A 231 10.62 -13.03 0.96
N PRO A 232 11.54 -12.24 1.55
CA PRO A 232 11.65 -11.90 2.97
C PRO A 232 10.47 -11.03 3.46
N VAL A 233 10.23 -11.01 4.79
CA VAL A 233 9.17 -10.17 5.39
C VAL A 233 9.39 -8.68 5.04
N PRO A 234 8.45 -8.01 4.36
CA PRO A 234 8.65 -6.65 3.86
C PRO A 234 8.93 -5.63 4.97
N GLY A 235 10.05 -4.90 4.87
CA GLY A 235 10.42 -3.87 5.86
C GLY A 235 11.05 -4.39 7.15
N LYS A 236 11.30 -5.71 7.26
CA LYS A 236 11.95 -6.34 8.42
C LYS A 236 13.29 -5.69 8.78
N GLU A 237 14.17 -5.57 7.78
CA GLU A 237 15.52 -5.02 7.97
C GLU A 237 15.50 -3.60 8.53
N HIS A 238 14.48 -2.81 8.17
CA HIS A 238 14.37 -1.43 8.62
C HIS A 238 14.08 -1.36 10.13
N VAL A 239 13.13 -2.17 10.63
CA VAL A 239 12.83 -2.24 12.06
C VAL A 239 14.01 -2.83 12.84
N GLU A 240 14.63 -3.90 12.33
CA GLU A 240 15.81 -4.50 12.99
C GLU A 240 17.00 -3.52 13.04
N SER A 241 17.25 -2.78 11.97
CA SER A 241 18.29 -1.74 11.93
C SER A 241 17.97 -0.62 12.92
N TYR A 242 16.71 -0.21 13.04
CA TYR A 242 16.25 0.77 14.01
C TYR A 242 16.49 0.33 15.46
N ILE A 243 16.11 -0.91 15.81
CA ILE A 243 16.38 -1.48 17.14
C ILE A 243 17.89 -1.55 17.41
N LYS A 244 18.68 -1.97 16.41
CA LYS A 244 20.16 -2.02 16.51
C LYS A 244 20.76 -0.63 16.76
N ALA A 245 20.17 0.43 16.22
CA ALA A 245 20.65 1.80 16.43
C ALA A 245 20.64 2.21 17.92
N TYR A 246 19.75 1.65 18.75
CA TYR A 246 19.78 1.89 20.21
C TYR A 246 21.07 1.40 20.88
N TYR A 247 21.77 0.45 20.27
CA TYR A 247 23.05 -0.08 20.79
C TYR A 247 24.28 0.69 20.29
N MET A 248 24.09 1.66 19.39
CA MET A 248 25.20 2.44 18.84
C MET A 248 25.66 3.53 19.81
N LEU A 249 26.98 3.76 19.85
CA LEU A 249 27.57 4.92 20.52
C LEU A 249 27.32 6.19 19.68
N GLU A 250 27.23 7.35 20.32
CA GLU A 250 26.92 8.65 19.66
C GLU A 250 27.68 8.93 18.35
N PRO A 251 29.00 8.67 18.22
CA PRO A 251 29.73 8.93 16.98
C PRO A 251 29.24 8.08 15.79
N ASN A 252 28.84 6.83 16.07
CA ASN A 252 28.37 5.90 15.05
C ASN A 252 26.90 6.17 14.68
N LEU A 253 26.13 6.76 15.61
CA LEU A 253 24.73 7.11 15.38
C LEU A 253 24.59 8.24 14.36
N GLU A 254 25.43 9.28 14.42
CA GLU A 254 25.40 10.37 13.44
C GLU A 254 25.67 9.84 12.02
N GLN A 255 26.66 8.95 11.87
CA GLN A 255 26.99 8.33 10.59
C GLN A 255 25.85 7.43 10.08
N TRP A 256 25.17 6.70 10.98
CA TRP A 256 24.01 5.86 10.64
C TRP A 256 22.81 6.69 10.17
N ILE A 257 22.49 7.79 10.85
CA ILE A 257 21.40 8.69 10.44
C ILE A 257 21.64 9.24 9.02
N ARG A 258 22.89 9.62 8.71
CA ARG A 258 23.24 10.13 7.37
C ARG A 258 23.10 9.08 6.27
N SER A 259 23.24 7.79 6.58
CA SER A 259 23.14 6.70 5.60
C SER A 259 21.74 6.11 5.45
N HIS A 260 20.79 6.45 6.33
CA HIS A 260 19.41 5.93 6.34
C HIS A 260 18.34 7.02 6.21
N ARG A 261 18.65 8.11 5.49
CA ARG A 261 17.69 9.16 5.13
C ARG A 261 16.74 8.74 4.01
#